data_AF-A0A6G0UB88-F1
#
_entry.id   AF-A0A6G0UB88-F1
#
_cell.length_a   1.000
_cell.length_b   1.000
_cell.length_c   1.000
_cell.angle_alpha   90.00
_cell.angle_beta   90.00
_cell.angle_gamma   90.00
#
_symmetry.space_group_name_H-M   'P 1'
#
loop_
_entity.id
_entity.type
_entity.pdbx_description
1 polymer ?
#
loop_
_entity_poly.entity_id
_entity_poly.type
_entity_poly.pdbx_seq_one_letter_code
_entity_poly.pdbx_strand_id
1 'polypeptide(L)'
;ELDDTLQSIMKLFTPVTIPINEISQKLMSRMTKAFLITTPDGRRFLKKNQLPQIVLKVETRNCKKNVSLVNNLSAFGIDPKEFAQKVQNAISTGATVIPEAPCCLGPQVLVNGNQINFIVEVLAENYGLQKKYINGTELGTKSKKGKK
;
A
#
# COMPACT_ATOMS: atom_id res chain seq x y z
N GLU A 1 23.28 24.56 26.93
CA GLU A 1 21.84 24.82 27.16
C GLU A 1 21.10 24.69 25.85
N LEU A 2 19.81 24.32 25.87
CA LEU A 2 19.02 24.12 24.65
C LEU A 2 18.43 25.47 24.21
N ASP A 3 18.55 25.83 22.94
CA ASP A 3 18.06 27.11 22.39
C ASP A 3 16.54 27.30 22.58
N ASP A 4 16.08 28.51 22.85
CA ASP A 4 14.67 28.86 23.09
C ASP A 4 13.74 28.42 21.94
N THR A 5 14.22 28.42 20.69
CA THR A 5 13.43 27.96 19.54
C THR A 5 13.20 26.44 19.58
N LEU A 6 14.23 25.68 19.95
CA LEU A 6 14.13 24.23 20.14
C LEU A 6 13.25 23.88 21.33
N GLN A 7 13.35 24.62 22.44
CA GLN A 7 12.46 24.45 23.60
C GLN A 7 10.99 24.68 23.23
N SER A 8 10.70 25.71 22.44
CA SER A 8 9.35 26.04 21.95
C SER A 8 8.77 24.94 21.05
N ILE A 9 9.55 24.45 20.08
CA ILE A 9 9.13 23.36 19.17
C ILE A 9 8.88 22.06 19.97
N MET A 10 9.72 21.79 20.97
CA MET A 10 9.63 20.61 21.83
C MET A 10 8.60 20.75 22.97
N LYS A 11 8.04 21.95 23.20
CA LYS A 11 7.22 22.31 24.37
C LYS A 11 7.86 21.87 25.70
N LEU A 12 9.18 22.05 25.83
CA LEU A 12 9.87 21.83 27.09
C LEU A 12 9.87 23.16 27.85
N PHE A 13 9.20 23.20 28.99
CA PHE A 13 9.06 24.41 29.81
C PHE A 13 10.24 24.63 30.78
N THR A 14 11.21 23.71 30.78
CA THR A 14 12.38 23.78 31.65
C THR A 14 13.67 23.58 30.84
N PRO A 15 14.76 24.28 31.19
CA PRO A 15 16.06 24.10 30.56
C PRO A 15 16.65 22.77 31.02
N VAL A 16 16.41 21.72 30.24
CA VAL A 16 16.90 20.37 30.54
C VAL A 16 18.05 20.01 29.62
N THR A 17 19.13 19.49 30.20
CA THR A 17 20.20 18.82 29.44
C THR A 17 19.68 17.44 29.04
N ILE A 18 19.22 17.32 27.80
CA ILE A 18 18.73 16.06 27.23
C ILE A 18 19.76 15.48 26.25
N PRO A 19 19.92 14.14 26.22
CA PRO A 19 20.79 13.49 25.26
C PRO A 19 20.25 13.67 23.83
N ILE A 20 21.16 13.75 22.86
CA ILE A 20 20.85 14.03 21.44
C ILE A 20 19.85 13.04 20.84
N ASN A 21 19.87 11.79 21.31
CA ASN A 21 18.93 10.75 20.90
C ASN A 21 17.48 11.09 21.29
N GLU A 22 17.26 11.55 22.52
CA GLU A 22 15.94 11.94 23.02
C GLU A 22 15.41 13.18 22.30
N ILE A 23 16.30 14.15 22.00
CA ILE A 23 15.96 15.33 21.19
C ILE A 23 15.45 14.89 19.82
N SER A 24 16.21 14.01 19.15
CA SER A 24 15.87 13.54 17.81
C SER A 24 14.55 12.79 17.79
N GLN A 25 14.29 11.91 18.76
CA GLN A 25 13.04 11.16 18.86
C GLN A 25 11.84 12.08 19.11
N LYS A 26 11.95 13.04 20.04
CA LYS A 26 10.91 14.04 20.27
C LYS A 26 10.65 14.89 19.04
N LEU A 27 11.71 15.36 18.36
CA LEU A 27 11.57 16.16 17.15
C LEU A 27 10.88 15.35 16.03
N MET A 28 11.32 14.12 15.78
CA MET A 28 10.71 13.23 14.79
C MET A 28 9.24 12.90 15.11
N SER A 29 8.88 12.77 16.39
CA SER A 29 7.50 12.54 16.83
C SER A 29 6.58 13.74 16.56
N ARG A 30 7.14 14.96 16.50
CA ARG A 30 6.39 16.19 16.22
C ARG A 30 6.25 16.48 14.72
N MET A 31 7.13 15.93 13.90
CA MET A 31 7.02 16.02 12.45
C MET A 31 5.84 15.19 11.95
N THR A 32 5.11 15.71 10.96
CA THR A 32 4.10 14.92 10.26
C THR A 32 4.79 13.80 9.49
N LYS A 33 4.43 12.54 9.78
CA LYS A 33 4.91 11.38 9.02
C LYS A 33 4.58 11.59 7.55
N ALA A 34 5.60 11.59 6.70
CA ALA A 34 5.45 11.70 5.27
C ALA A 34 6.24 10.56 4.61
N PHE A 35 5.63 9.93 3.61
CA PHE A 35 6.21 8.83 2.86
C PHE A 35 6.40 9.27 1.41
N LEU A 36 7.61 9.08 0.91
CA LEU A 36 7.94 9.26 -0.49
C LEU A 36 7.85 7.89 -1.17
N ILE A 37 6.86 7.72 -2.04
CA ILE A 37 6.74 6.53 -2.87
C ILE A 37 7.41 6.84 -4.20
N THR A 38 8.44 6.08 -4.52
CA THR A 38 9.09 6.14 -5.84
C THR A 38 8.66 4.92 -6.63
N THR A 39 7.91 5.15 -7.70
CA THR A 39 7.55 4.09 -8.65
C THR A 39 8.73 3.78 -9.58
N PRO A 40 8.80 2.57 -10.15
CA PRO A 40 9.83 2.23 -11.14
C PRO A 40 9.73 3.08 -12.42
N ASP A 41 8.58 3.71 -12.68
CA ASP A 41 8.38 4.70 -13.76
C ASP A 41 9.05 6.07 -13.46
N GLY A 42 9.67 6.22 -12.29
CA GLY A 42 10.31 7.46 -11.85
C GLY A 42 9.37 8.48 -11.22
N ARG A 43 8.05 8.19 -11.15
CA ARG A 43 7.07 9.07 -10.49
C ARG A 43 7.21 8.99 -8.98
N ARG A 44 7.19 10.15 -8.33
CA ARG A 44 7.33 10.32 -6.88
C ARG A 44 6.03 10.84 -6.29
N PHE A 45 5.45 10.09 -5.35
CA PHE A 45 4.24 10.48 -4.65
C PHE A 45 4.56 10.76 -3.18
N LEU A 46 4.23 11.96 -2.71
CA LEU A 46 4.33 12.33 -1.31
C LEU A 46 3.00 12.04 -0.62
N LYS A 47 2.95 11.00 0.22
CA LYS A 47 1.78 10.68 1.04
C LYS A 47 2.01 11.12 2.47
N LYS A 48 1.20 12.06 2.94
CA LYS A 48 1.24 12.57 4.32
C LYS A 48 0.38 11.68 5.23
N ASN A 49 0.74 11.63 6.50
CA ASN A 49 0.02 11.03 7.63
C ASN A 49 0.07 9.50 7.73
N GLN A 50 -0.31 8.77 6.69
CA GLN A 50 -0.40 7.29 6.74
C GLN A 50 0.31 6.64 5.56
N LEU A 51 1.04 5.56 5.86
CA LEU A 51 1.64 4.69 4.86
C LEU A 51 0.49 4.02 4.06
N PRO A 52 0.32 4.32 2.77
CA PRO A 52 -0.70 3.65 1.99
C PRO A 52 -0.32 2.17 1.83
N GLN A 53 -1.30 1.30 2.00
CA GLN A 53 -1.16 -0.14 1.80
C GLN A 53 -2.19 -0.60 0.78
N ILE A 54 -1.81 -1.48 -0.14
CA ILE A 54 -2.74 -2.15 -1.04
C ILE A 54 -3.53 -3.16 -0.22
N VAL A 55 -4.86 -3.15 -0.34
CA VAL A 55 -5.71 -4.11 0.36
C VAL A 55 -6.27 -5.09 -0.68
N LEU A 56 -5.91 -6.36 -0.50
CA LEU A 56 -6.39 -7.48 -1.29
C LEU A 56 -7.50 -8.20 -0.51
N LYS A 57 -8.64 -8.42 -1.14
CA LYS A 57 -9.77 -9.17 -0.56
C LYS A 57 -10.26 -10.22 -1.55
N VAL A 58 -10.85 -11.30 -1.06
CA VAL A 58 -11.53 -12.31 -1.89
C VAL A 58 -12.99 -12.32 -1.46
N GLU A 59 -13.89 -12.09 -2.41
CA GLU A 59 -15.35 -12.17 -2.20
C GLU A 59 -15.96 -13.26 -3.08
N THR A 60 -17.05 -13.87 -2.62
CA THR A 60 -17.79 -14.87 -3.40
C THR A 60 -19.10 -14.27 -3.86
N ARG A 61 -19.25 -13.99 -5.16
CA ARG A 61 -20.41 -13.24 -5.67
C ARG A 61 -21.61 -14.10 -6.10
N ASN A 62 -21.38 -15.35 -6.54
CA ASN A 62 -22.48 -16.26 -6.89
C ASN A 62 -21.97 -17.70 -7.02
N CYS A 63 -22.67 -18.67 -6.41
CA CYS A 63 -22.48 -20.12 -6.58
C CYS A 63 -21.02 -20.59 -6.82
N LYS A 64 -20.14 -20.46 -5.81
CA LYS A 64 -18.69 -20.82 -5.84
C LYS A 64 -17.78 -19.97 -6.74
N LYS A 65 -18.25 -18.89 -7.38
CA LYS A 65 -17.38 -17.96 -8.10
C LYS A 65 -16.73 -16.98 -7.11
N ASN A 66 -15.46 -17.22 -6.81
CA ASN A 66 -14.60 -16.28 -6.10
C ASN A 66 -14.18 -15.14 -7.03
N VAL A 67 -14.14 -13.93 -6.52
CA VAL A 67 -13.58 -12.75 -7.17
C VAL A 67 -12.54 -12.13 -6.24
N SER A 68 -11.37 -11.80 -6.79
CA SER A 68 -10.31 -11.09 -6.09
C SER A 68 -10.50 -9.59 -6.27
N LEU A 69 -10.46 -8.84 -5.18
CA LEU A 69 -10.60 -7.40 -5.11
C LEU A 69 -9.25 -6.78 -4.76
N VAL A 70 -8.86 -5.77 -5.52
CA VAL A 70 -7.62 -5.03 -5.33
C VAL A 70 -7.95 -3.56 -5.08
N ASN A 71 -7.58 -3.06 -3.90
CA ASN A 71 -7.94 -1.72 -3.46
C ASN A 71 -6.68 -0.88 -3.22
N ASN A 72 -6.84 0.45 -3.30
CA ASN A 72 -5.80 1.43 -2.99
C ASN A 72 -4.61 1.43 -3.97
N LEU A 73 -4.80 0.96 -5.21
CA LEU A 73 -3.80 1.01 -6.29
C LEU A 73 -3.39 2.45 -6.62
N SER A 74 -4.37 3.36 -6.62
CA SER A 74 -4.16 4.78 -6.91
C SER A 74 -3.21 5.46 -5.92
N ALA A 75 -3.11 4.98 -4.67
CA ALA A 75 -2.18 5.54 -3.69
C ALA A 75 -0.70 5.28 -4.02
N PHE A 76 -0.42 4.30 -4.89
CA PHE A 76 0.90 4.03 -5.43
C PHE A 76 1.12 4.64 -6.82
N GLY A 77 0.16 5.43 -7.31
CA GLY A 77 0.21 6.01 -8.65
C GLY A 77 0.00 5.00 -9.78
N ILE A 78 -0.55 3.82 -9.46
CA ILE A 78 -0.87 2.78 -10.44
C ILE A 78 -2.24 3.09 -11.03
N ASP A 79 -2.31 3.17 -12.36
CA ASP A 79 -3.60 3.31 -13.05
C ASP A 79 -4.37 1.98 -12.99
N PRO A 80 -5.60 1.96 -12.45
CA PRO A 80 -6.36 0.74 -12.29
C PRO A 80 -6.80 0.12 -13.62
N LYS A 81 -6.95 0.91 -14.71
CA LYS A 81 -7.34 0.41 -16.03
C LYS A 81 -6.17 -0.29 -16.70
N GLU A 82 -4.98 0.33 -16.67
CA GLU A 82 -3.76 -0.31 -17.17
C GLU A 82 -3.46 -1.59 -16.38
N PHE A 83 -3.61 -1.55 -15.06
CA PHE A 83 -3.45 -2.72 -14.21
C PHE A 83 -4.45 -3.83 -14.57
N ALA A 84 -5.74 -3.50 -14.74
CA ALA A 84 -6.76 -4.47 -15.12
C ALA A 84 -6.48 -5.11 -16.49
N GLN A 85 -6.06 -4.33 -17.49
CA GLN A 85 -5.68 -4.87 -18.81
C GLN A 85 -4.46 -5.79 -18.72
N LYS A 86 -3.42 -5.41 -17.97
CA LYS A 86 -2.25 -6.27 -17.75
C LYS A 86 -2.63 -7.59 -17.08
N VAL A 87 -3.47 -7.53 -16.05
CA VAL A 87 -3.96 -8.72 -15.35
C VAL A 87 -4.82 -9.60 -16.26
N GLN A 88 -5.68 -9.00 -17.09
CA GLN A 88 -6.45 -9.73 -18.10
C GLN A 88 -5.54 -10.46 -19.08
N ASN A 89 -4.52 -9.79 -19.61
CA ASN A 89 -3.60 -10.38 -20.58
C ASN A 89 -2.75 -11.48 -19.96
N ALA A 90 -2.29 -11.30 -18.72
CA ALA A 90 -1.39 -12.22 -18.07
C ALA A 90 -2.08 -13.50 -17.55
N ILE A 91 -3.37 -13.41 -17.16
CA ILE A 91 -4.13 -14.53 -16.60
C ILE A 91 -5.24 -15.02 -17.56
N SER A 92 -5.44 -14.36 -18.71
CA SER A 92 -6.60 -14.61 -19.60
C SER A 92 -7.94 -14.63 -18.86
N THR A 93 -8.06 -13.79 -17.82
CA THR A 93 -9.20 -13.80 -16.90
C THR A 93 -9.83 -12.41 -16.84
N GLY A 94 -11.17 -12.34 -16.85
CA GLY A 94 -11.87 -11.06 -16.84
C GLY A 94 -11.54 -10.24 -15.58
N ALA A 95 -11.11 -9.00 -15.78
CA ALA A 95 -10.93 -8.00 -14.72
C ALA A 95 -11.82 -6.78 -14.99
N THR A 96 -12.44 -6.22 -13.95
CA THR A 96 -13.33 -5.07 -14.05
C THR A 96 -12.87 -3.99 -13.10
N VAL A 97 -12.70 -2.77 -13.59
CA VAL A 97 -12.40 -1.62 -12.73
C VAL A 97 -13.71 -1.03 -12.22
N ILE A 98 -13.89 -0.98 -10.91
CA ILE A 98 -14.95 -0.22 -10.24
C ILE A 98 -14.36 1.13 -9.83
N PRO A 99 -14.81 2.26 -10.42
CA PRO A 99 -14.26 3.57 -10.12
C PRO A 99 -14.57 4.06 -8.71
N GLU A 100 -15.68 3.60 -8.10
CA GLU A 100 -16.15 4.08 -6.81
C GLU A 100 -16.61 2.89 -5.94
N ALA A 101 -15.78 2.52 -4.96
CA ALA A 101 -16.10 1.47 -4.01
C ALA A 101 -16.45 2.10 -2.65
N PRO A 102 -17.61 1.77 -2.04
CA PRO A 102 -18.12 2.44 -0.83
C PRO A 102 -17.27 2.26 0.44
N CYS A 103 -16.15 1.54 0.36
CA CYS A 103 -15.29 1.23 1.49
C CYS A 103 -13.81 1.60 1.25
N CYS A 104 -13.45 2.29 0.15
CA CYS A 104 -12.06 2.59 -0.17
C CYS A 104 -11.83 3.98 -0.80
N LEU A 105 -10.67 4.56 -0.48
CA LEU A 105 -10.14 5.78 -1.09
C LEU A 105 -9.62 5.47 -2.50
N GLY A 106 -10.56 5.37 -3.46
CA GLY A 106 -10.25 5.29 -4.88
C GLY A 106 -10.73 4.00 -5.59
N PRO A 107 -10.36 3.86 -6.87
CA PRO A 107 -10.85 2.80 -7.74
C PRO A 107 -10.40 1.42 -7.26
N GLN A 108 -11.32 0.46 -7.33
CA GLN A 108 -11.15 -0.94 -6.97
C GLN A 108 -11.09 -1.78 -8.24
N VAL A 109 -10.16 -2.74 -8.31
CA VAL A 109 -10.10 -3.69 -9.43
C VAL A 109 -10.63 -5.04 -8.98
N LEU A 110 -11.70 -5.51 -9.63
CA LEU A 110 -12.20 -6.87 -9.56
C LEU A 110 -11.43 -7.74 -10.54
N VAL A 111 -11.01 -8.92 -10.11
CA VAL A 111 -10.45 -9.97 -10.96
C VAL A 111 -11.27 -11.22 -10.71
N ASN A 112 -11.76 -11.85 -11.77
CA ASN A 112 -12.49 -13.11 -11.64
C ASN A 112 -11.55 -14.23 -11.16
N GLY A 113 -12.03 -15.11 -10.29
CA GLY A 113 -11.21 -16.17 -9.68
C GLY A 113 -10.41 -15.70 -8.45
N ASN A 114 -9.87 -16.66 -7.70
CA ASN A 114 -8.95 -16.35 -6.59
C ASN A 114 -7.52 -16.27 -7.14
N GLN A 115 -7.08 -15.05 -7.49
CA GLN A 115 -5.78 -14.80 -8.12
C GLN A 115 -4.86 -13.90 -7.27
N ILE A 116 -5.04 -13.89 -5.95
CA ILE A 116 -4.27 -13.03 -5.03
C ILE A 116 -2.76 -13.24 -5.17
N ASN A 117 -2.28 -14.49 -5.26
CA ASN A 117 -0.84 -14.76 -5.39
C ASN A 117 -0.26 -14.18 -6.68
N PHE A 118 -1.00 -14.31 -7.79
CA PHE A 118 -0.57 -13.77 -9.07
C PHE A 118 -0.59 -12.24 -9.07
N ILE A 119 -1.62 -11.64 -8.46
CA ILE A 119 -1.71 -10.19 -8.29
C ILE A 119 -0.51 -9.67 -7.49
N VAL A 120 -0.11 -10.36 -6.42
CA VAL A 120 1.08 -10.02 -5.61
C VAL A 120 2.36 -10.12 -6.45
N GLU A 121 2.49 -11.16 -7.27
CA GLU A 121 3.64 -11.35 -8.16
C GLU A 121 3.73 -10.24 -9.20
N VAL A 122 2.64 -9.93 -9.91
CA VAL A 122 2.58 -8.81 -10.87
C VAL A 122 2.91 -7.48 -10.20
N LEU A 123 2.41 -7.23 -8.98
CA LEU A 123 2.70 -6.01 -8.22
C LEU A 123 4.18 -5.93 -7.80
N ALA A 124 4.79 -7.07 -7.45
CA ALA A 124 6.20 -7.13 -7.09
C ALA A 124 7.11 -6.95 -8.34
N GLU A 125 6.78 -7.60 -9.45
CA GLU A 125 7.59 -7.56 -10.68
C GLU A 125 7.45 -6.25 -11.46
N ASN A 126 6.22 -5.76 -11.68
CA ASN A 126 6.00 -4.57 -12.51
C ASN A 126 6.21 -3.27 -11.73
N TYR A 127 5.90 -3.28 -10.43
CA TYR A 127 5.87 -2.06 -9.62
C TYR A 127 6.89 -2.06 -8.47
N GLY A 128 7.65 -3.14 -8.28
CA GLY A 128 8.65 -3.23 -7.20
C GLY A 128 8.04 -3.18 -5.80
N LEU A 129 6.73 -3.45 -5.66
CA LEU A 129 6.03 -3.31 -4.39
C LEU A 129 6.40 -4.44 -3.44
N GLN A 130 6.98 -4.09 -2.30
CA GLN A 130 7.29 -5.07 -1.26
C GLN A 130 6.00 -5.56 -0.58
N LYS A 131 5.98 -6.86 -0.23
CA LYS A 131 4.85 -7.50 0.47
C LYS A 131 4.44 -6.81 1.77
N LYS A 132 5.33 -6.02 2.39
CA LYS A 132 5.04 -5.19 3.58
C LYS A 132 3.96 -4.12 3.34
N TYR A 133 3.78 -3.70 2.08
CA TYR A 133 2.79 -2.71 1.69
C TYR A 133 1.52 -3.33 1.09
N ILE A 134 1.39 -4.67 1.13
CA ILE A 134 0.27 -5.41 0.57
C ILE A 134 -0.40 -6.19 1.71
N ASN A 135 -1.59 -5.77 2.11
CA ASN A 135 -2.43 -6.50 3.06
C ASN A 135 -3.35 -7.48 2.32
N GLY A 136 -3.59 -8.65 2.91
CA GLY A 136 -4.48 -9.67 2.33
C GLY A 136 -3.78 -10.71 1.43
N THR A 137 -2.45 -10.76 1.45
CA THR A 137 -1.67 -11.85 0.81
C THR A 137 -1.99 -13.24 1.39
N GLU A 138 -2.54 -13.26 2.61
CA GLU A 138 -2.98 -14.46 3.33
C GLU A 138 -4.26 -15.11 2.76
N LEU A 139 -5.06 -14.36 1.99
CA LEU A 139 -6.27 -14.88 1.32
C LEU A 139 -5.96 -15.55 -0.02
N GLY A 140 -4.70 -15.52 -0.45
CA GLY A 140 -4.27 -16.24 -1.63
C GLY A 140 -4.38 -17.75 -1.43
N THR A 141 -4.95 -18.43 -2.42
CA THR A 141 -4.88 -19.89 -2.49
C THR A 141 -3.43 -20.31 -2.29
N LYS A 142 -3.14 -21.09 -1.24
CA LYS A 142 -1.80 -21.64 -0.98
C LYS A 142 -1.20 -22.12 -2.30
N SER A 143 -0.07 -21.55 -2.72
CA SER A 143 0.67 -22.06 -3.85
C SER A 143 0.90 -23.55 -3.59
N LYS A 144 0.36 -24.41 -4.47
CA LYS A 144 0.82 -25.79 -4.56
C LYS A 144 2.28 -25.71 -4.98
N LYS A 145 3.20 -25.61 -4.01
CA LYS A 145 4.59 -26.01 -4.18
C LYS A 145 4.53 -27.45 -4.67
N GLY A 146 4.85 -27.64 -5.95
CA GLY A 146 4.92 -28.96 -6.56
C GLY A 146 5.84 -29.84 -5.74
N LYS A 147 5.35 -31.04 -5.40
CA LYS A 147 6.18 -32.20 -5.10
C LYS A 147 7.23 -32.30 -6.20
N LYS A 148 8.51 -32.28 -5.82
CA LYS A 148 9.57 -32.90 -6.58
C LYS A 148 10.21 -33.92 -5.67
#